data_AF-A0A0D7WAL4-F1
#
_entry.id   AF-A0A0D7WAL4-F1
#
_cell.length_a   1.000
_cell.length_b   1.000
_cell.length_c   1.000
_cell.angle_alpha   90.00
_cell.angle_beta   90.00
_cell.angle_gamma   90.00
#
_symmetry.space_group_name_H-M   'P 1'
#
loop_
_entity.id
_entity.type
_entity.pdbx_description
1 polymer ?
#
loop_
_entity_poly.entity_id
_entity_poly.type
_entity_poly.pdbx_seq_one_letter_code
_entity_poly.pdbx_strand_id
1 'polypeptide(L)'
;MKTKIITVFLILILPIFTLFSQDSTKVKQTPPLKTQIEEIIDDNYIRIPKKDFDTILENRLSNLVNSKINTLIGITAGLITLLSLFSIFQFNKSKVSNEKLIQAEVNIAAKESIVEIQKFYKENIESKLSEIEKRFEQNIELLKKENKSSLNQIHEQIEKAKTQVKRAEDYITNLEIESLTKLIVNDNKYEVPEDLIRTQNLLNDVESTNNTFQIPSVVNLLSYIYYGQKQYNEVNELISKYEKEFKLKSTTYINGALTAFNDYHNYNSINQRFKCMEYLDKSLELTQGYGQALALKLEVLMMDILRTEDELKKQDIKASAQKVIKGILNSENKAPAYETFSRLERDAKNLNFKKYVSQLFIELPNDMDLIFIKANEAADILKTKYFILNDFIN
;
A
#
# COMPACT_ATOMS: atom_id res chain seq x y z
N MET A 1 -74.28 9.24 26.43
CA MET A 1 -74.59 10.66 26.69
C MET A 1 -73.58 11.17 27.71
N LYS A 2 -72.82 12.23 27.34
CA LYS A 2 -71.90 13.06 28.18
C LYS A 2 -70.62 12.34 28.65
N THR A 3 -69.40 12.89 28.51
CA THR A 3 -68.95 14.30 28.66
C THR A 3 -67.60 14.46 27.90
N LYS A 4 -67.46 15.24 26.82
CA LYS A 4 -67.04 16.66 26.65
C LYS A 4 -65.75 17.10 27.41
N ILE A 5 -64.61 17.38 26.74
CA ILE A 5 -64.08 18.61 26.04
C ILE A 5 -63.01 19.35 26.89
N ILE A 6 -62.11 20.11 26.21
CA ILE A 6 -61.08 21.12 26.63
C ILE A 6 -59.65 20.53 26.56
N THR A 7 -58.70 20.82 25.65
CA THR A 7 -58.21 21.98 24.84
C THR A 7 -57.31 22.99 25.57
N VAL A 8 -56.15 23.32 24.95
CA VAL A 8 -55.26 24.51 25.12
C VAL A 8 -54.23 24.43 26.27
N PHE A 9 -53.00 24.97 26.29
CA PHE A 9 -51.91 25.41 25.38
C PHE A 9 -50.86 26.10 26.31
N LEU A 10 -49.58 26.19 25.89
CA LEU A 10 -48.55 27.21 26.23
C LEU A 10 -47.68 27.16 27.55
N ILE A 11 -46.37 26.91 27.35
CA ILE A 11 -45.12 27.66 27.73
C ILE A 11 -45.12 28.54 29.02
N LEU A 12 -44.07 28.39 29.89
CA LEU A 12 -43.10 29.44 30.34
C LEU A 12 -42.31 29.10 31.65
N ILE A 13 -40.98 29.21 31.53
CA ILE A 13 -39.96 29.85 32.42
C ILE A 13 -39.36 29.12 33.67
N LEU A 14 -38.02 28.99 33.60
CA LEU A 14 -36.86 28.93 34.55
C LEU A 14 -36.97 29.64 35.92
N PRO A 15 -35.93 29.73 36.82
CA PRO A 15 -34.64 29.02 37.01
C PRO A 15 -34.36 28.61 38.50
N ILE A 16 -33.16 28.10 38.87
CA ILE A 16 -32.24 28.66 39.91
C ILE A 16 -31.07 27.71 40.36
N PHE A 17 -29.84 28.18 40.11
CA PHE A 17 -28.59 28.20 40.91
C PHE A 17 -27.62 27.00 41.09
N THR A 18 -26.40 27.25 40.55
CA THR A 18 -25.02 27.03 41.09
C THR A 18 -24.54 25.60 41.38
N LEU A 19 -23.31 25.17 41.11
CA LEU A 19 -21.98 25.77 40.96
C LEU A 19 -21.16 24.85 40.04
N PHE A 20 -20.28 25.40 39.19
CA PHE A 20 -18.86 25.01 39.16
C PHE A 20 -18.09 26.10 38.40
N SER A 21 -17.29 26.85 39.13
CA SER A 21 -16.18 27.62 38.60
C SER A 21 -14.92 26.88 39.03
N GLN A 22 -14.09 26.42 38.08
CA GLN A 22 -12.68 26.79 38.09
C GLN A 22 -11.96 26.44 36.79
N ASP A 23 -11.04 27.34 36.50
CA ASP A 23 -10.20 27.57 35.35
C ASP A 23 -9.47 26.39 34.69
N SER A 24 -9.26 26.67 33.40
CA SER A 24 -8.20 26.21 32.52
C SER A 24 -6.80 26.15 33.14
N THR A 25 -6.07 25.07 32.86
CA THR A 25 -4.84 25.03 32.04
C THR A 25 -3.93 23.88 32.48
N LYS A 26 -3.74 22.90 31.59
CA LYS A 26 -2.45 22.27 31.25
C LYS A 26 -2.69 21.22 30.18
N VAL A 27 -2.31 21.57 28.96
CA VAL A 27 -2.11 20.61 27.87
C VAL A 27 -1.08 19.59 28.34
N LYS A 28 -1.50 18.35 28.56
CA LYS A 28 -0.63 17.19 28.61
C LYS A 28 -0.90 16.36 27.36
N GLN A 29 0.15 16.14 26.59
CA GLN A 29 0.17 15.36 25.36
C GLN A 29 -0.46 13.99 25.59
N THR A 30 -1.42 13.62 24.75
CA THR A 30 -2.03 12.30 24.74
C THR A 30 -0.97 11.26 24.34
N PRO A 31 -0.77 10.18 25.11
CA PRO A 31 0.18 9.13 24.77
C PRO A 31 -0.31 8.35 23.53
N PRO A 32 0.60 7.63 22.83
CA PRO A 32 0.27 6.90 21.60
C PRO A 32 -0.89 5.92 21.82
N LEU A 33 -1.69 5.71 20.77
CA LEU A 33 -2.91 4.87 20.77
C LEU A 33 -2.70 3.47 21.41
N LYS A 34 -1.47 2.94 21.36
CA LYS A 34 -1.10 1.66 21.95
C LYS A 34 -1.21 1.63 23.49
N THR A 35 -0.84 2.72 24.17
CA THR A 35 -0.94 2.82 25.63
C THR A 35 -2.38 3.09 26.10
N GLN A 36 -3.19 3.76 25.27
CA GLN A 36 -4.63 3.93 25.54
C GLN A 36 -5.42 2.63 25.35
N ILE A 37 -4.99 1.76 24.44
CA ILE A 37 -5.59 0.43 24.26
C ILE A 37 -5.18 -0.51 25.39
N GLU A 38 -3.93 -0.43 25.88
CA GLU A 38 -3.47 -1.25 27.01
C GLU A 38 -4.13 -0.83 28.35
N GLU A 39 -4.38 0.46 28.62
CA GLU A 39 -5.14 0.89 29.81
C GLU A 39 -6.66 0.60 29.73
N ILE A 40 -7.28 0.59 28.54
CA ILE A 40 -8.71 0.23 28.39
C ILE A 40 -8.92 -1.28 28.50
N ILE A 41 -7.91 -2.10 28.17
CA ILE A 41 -8.01 -3.56 28.24
C ILE A 41 -7.78 -4.09 29.67
N ASP A 42 -7.03 -3.39 30.52
CA ASP A 42 -6.71 -3.90 31.86
C ASP A 42 -7.71 -3.57 32.98
N ASP A 43 -8.63 -2.60 32.81
CA ASP A 43 -9.52 -2.22 33.93
C ASP A 43 -11.05 -2.19 33.65
N ASN A 44 -11.54 -2.67 32.50
CA ASN A 44 -12.99 -2.88 32.31
C ASN A 44 -13.36 -4.11 31.48
N TYR A 45 -12.54 -5.16 31.54
CA TYR A 45 -13.03 -6.50 31.27
C TYR A 45 -13.85 -6.98 32.48
N ILE A 46 -15.11 -6.57 32.57
CA ILE A 46 -16.06 -7.29 33.43
C ILE A 46 -16.28 -8.64 32.77
N ARG A 47 -15.40 -9.61 33.08
CA ARG A 47 -15.78 -11.02 33.06
C ARG A 47 -17.01 -11.09 33.95
N ILE A 48 -18.19 -11.20 33.35
CA ILE A 48 -19.33 -11.78 34.06
C ILE A 48 -18.80 -13.14 34.53
N PRO A 49 -18.62 -13.37 35.85
CA PRO A 49 -18.20 -14.66 36.33
C PRO A 49 -19.15 -15.68 35.72
N LYS A 50 -18.66 -16.80 35.18
CA LYS A 50 -19.53 -17.85 34.59
C LYS A 50 -20.76 -18.13 35.46
N LYS A 51 -20.55 -18.08 36.78
CA LYS A 51 -21.56 -18.17 37.82
C LYS A 51 -22.71 -17.16 37.68
N ASP A 52 -22.48 -15.89 37.34
CA ASP A 52 -23.53 -14.87 37.25
C ASP A 52 -24.29 -14.90 35.91
N PHE A 53 -23.63 -15.29 34.82
CA PHE A 53 -24.33 -15.54 33.54
C PHE A 53 -25.23 -16.76 33.66
N ASP A 54 -24.70 -17.86 34.22
CA ASP A 54 -25.48 -19.06 34.49
C ASP A 54 -26.59 -18.76 35.51
N THR A 55 -26.35 -17.96 36.55
CA THR A 55 -27.39 -17.57 37.54
C THR A 55 -28.45 -16.63 36.95
N ILE A 56 -28.12 -15.73 36.01
CA ILE A 56 -29.09 -14.87 35.33
C ILE A 56 -29.90 -15.67 34.30
N LEU A 57 -29.25 -16.58 33.57
CA LEU A 57 -29.91 -17.45 32.60
C LEU A 57 -30.79 -18.48 33.33
N GLU A 58 -30.31 -19.07 34.42
CA GLU A 58 -31.01 -19.98 35.30
C GLU A 58 -32.12 -19.25 36.07
N ASN A 59 -31.95 -18.01 36.53
CA ASN A 59 -33.06 -17.23 37.10
C ASN A 59 -34.11 -16.81 36.06
N ARG A 60 -33.70 -16.50 34.81
CA ARG A 60 -34.68 -16.17 33.75
C ARG A 60 -35.39 -17.41 33.22
N LEU A 61 -34.70 -18.54 33.05
CA LEU A 61 -35.29 -19.83 32.73
C LEU A 61 -36.14 -20.34 33.90
N SER A 62 -35.65 -20.30 35.14
CA SER A 62 -36.38 -20.72 36.33
C SER A 62 -37.60 -19.83 36.59
N ASN A 63 -37.58 -18.52 36.34
CA ASN A 63 -38.78 -17.68 36.47
C ASN A 63 -39.79 -17.90 35.33
N LEU A 64 -39.34 -18.15 34.09
CA LEU A 64 -40.23 -18.48 32.97
C LEU A 64 -40.81 -19.89 33.10
N VAL A 65 -40.02 -20.85 33.57
CA VAL A 65 -40.39 -22.25 33.79
C VAL A 65 -41.22 -22.38 35.06
N ASN A 66 -40.85 -21.76 36.19
CA ASN A 66 -41.65 -21.80 37.43
C ASN A 66 -42.95 -21.03 37.33
N SER A 67 -43.05 -19.90 36.62
CA SER A 67 -44.37 -19.26 36.46
C SER A 67 -45.30 -20.10 35.60
N LYS A 68 -44.80 -20.75 34.54
CA LYS A 68 -45.61 -21.62 33.68
C LYS A 68 -45.89 -22.99 34.31
N ILE A 69 -44.94 -23.59 35.02
CA ILE A 69 -45.09 -24.83 35.78
C ILE A 69 -45.97 -24.59 37.01
N ASN A 70 -45.86 -23.48 37.75
CA ASN A 70 -46.79 -23.17 38.86
C ASN A 70 -48.21 -22.87 38.36
N THR A 71 -48.37 -22.34 37.14
CA THR A 71 -49.69 -22.21 36.53
C THR A 71 -50.25 -23.59 36.14
N LEU A 72 -49.41 -24.49 35.62
CA LEU A 72 -49.79 -25.87 35.28
C LEU A 72 -50.06 -26.75 36.52
N ILE A 73 -49.25 -26.61 37.58
CA ILE A 73 -49.43 -27.20 38.91
C ILE A 73 -50.66 -26.61 39.59
N GLY A 74 -50.92 -25.31 39.44
CA GLY A 74 -52.13 -24.65 39.93
C GLY A 74 -53.41 -25.16 39.24
N ILE A 75 -53.36 -25.40 37.93
CA ILE A 75 -54.46 -25.98 37.16
C ILE A 75 -54.66 -27.46 37.51
N THR A 76 -53.59 -28.24 37.64
CA THR A 76 -53.67 -29.66 38.04
C THR A 76 -54.06 -29.85 39.51
N ALA A 77 -53.56 -29.02 40.43
CA ALA A 77 -53.96 -29.00 41.84
C ALA A 77 -55.41 -28.52 42.00
N GLY A 78 -55.86 -27.56 41.18
CA GLY A 78 -57.26 -27.14 41.06
C GLY A 78 -58.17 -28.26 40.58
N LEU A 79 -57.71 -29.08 39.61
CA LEU A 79 -58.42 -30.27 39.15
C LEU A 79 -58.48 -31.37 40.21
N ILE A 80 -57.38 -31.62 40.95
CA ILE A 80 -57.32 -32.60 42.04
C ILE A 80 -58.18 -32.17 43.23
N THR A 81 -58.27 -30.86 43.53
CA THR A 81 -59.18 -30.33 44.57
C THR A 81 -60.65 -30.37 44.16
N LEU A 82 -60.97 -30.16 42.88
CA LEU A 82 -62.32 -30.39 42.36
C LEU A 82 -62.72 -31.87 42.40
N LEU A 83 -61.81 -32.79 42.08
CA LEU A 83 -62.03 -34.25 42.20
C LEU A 83 -62.11 -34.73 43.65
N SER A 84 -61.35 -34.13 44.57
CA SER A 84 -61.43 -34.46 46.01
C SER A 84 -62.68 -33.89 46.69
N LEU A 85 -63.17 -32.72 46.26
CA LEU A 85 -64.44 -32.15 46.72
C LEU A 85 -65.65 -32.94 46.20
N PHE A 86 -65.57 -33.51 44.99
CA PHE A 86 -66.62 -34.40 44.45
C PHE A 86 -66.69 -35.76 45.18
N SER A 87 -65.55 -36.26 45.70
CA SER A 87 -65.50 -37.50 46.49
C SER A 87 -65.95 -37.29 47.95
N ILE A 88 -65.83 -36.08 48.50
CA ILE A 88 -66.39 -35.72 49.82
C ILE A 88 -67.91 -35.51 49.75
N PHE A 89 -68.46 -35.01 48.64
CA PHE A 89 -69.91 -34.78 48.51
C PHE A 89 -70.75 -36.06 48.38
N GLN A 90 -70.14 -37.24 48.14
CA GLN A 90 -70.84 -38.52 48.07
C GLN A 90 -70.87 -39.34 49.37
N PHE A 91 -70.27 -38.84 50.47
CA PHE A 91 -70.28 -39.58 51.74
C PHE A 91 -71.60 -39.50 52.53
N ASN A 92 -72.63 -38.83 52.01
CA ASN A 92 -73.89 -38.62 52.76
C ASN A 92 -75.19 -38.98 52.03
N LYS A 93 -75.18 -39.96 51.09
CA LYS A 93 -76.38 -40.80 50.85
C LYS A 93 -76.13 -42.04 49.98
N SER A 94 -76.54 -43.17 50.54
CA SER A 94 -76.87 -44.47 49.93
C SER A 94 -75.78 -45.28 49.21
N LYS A 95 -75.44 -46.41 49.83
CA LYS A 95 -74.79 -47.57 49.19
C LYS A 95 -75.78 -48.28 48.26
N VAL A 96 -75.23 -48.78 47.14
CA VAL A 96 -75.74 -49.82 46.21
C VAL A 96 -76.75 -49.37 45.14
N SER A 97 -76.20 -48.86 44.02
CA SER A 97 -76.54 -49.25 42.62
C SER A 97 -75.78 -48.41 41.57
N ASN A 98 -75.05 -47.38 41.98
CA ASN A 98 -74.46 -46.42 41.05
C ASN A 98 -73.01 -46.73 40.62
N GLU A 99 -72.38 -47.82 41.03
CA GLU A 99 -70.93 -48.01 40.82
C GLU A 99 -70.55 -48.14 39.32
N LYS A 100 -71.36 -48.83 38.51
CA LYS A 100 -71.18 -48.92 37.05
C LYS A 100 -71.57 -47.64 36.30
N LEU A 101 -72.55 -46.91 36.83
CA LEU A 101 -73.06 -45.67 36.22
C LEU A 101 -72.13 -44.49 36.52
N ILE A 102 -71.61 -44.43 37.75
CA ILE A 102 -70.54 -43.52 38.18
C ILE A 102 -69.23 -43.87 37.47
N GLN A 103 -68.84 -45.15 37.34
CA GLN A 103 -67.66 -45.48 36.53
C GLN A 103 -67.82 -45.09 35.06
N ALA A 104 -69.02 -45.24 34.49
CA ALA A 104 -69.28 -44.82 33.12
C ALA A 104 -69.24 -43.28 32.97
N GLU A 105 -69.90 -42.52 33.85
CA GLU A 105 -69.87 -41.06 33.86
C GLU A 105 -68.47 -40.50 34.18
N VAL A 106 -67.74 -41.10 35.13
CA VAL A 106 -66.36 -40.74 35.44
C VAL A 106 -65.43 -41.07 34.26
N ASN A 107 -65.63 -42.19 33.56
CA ASN A 107 -64.85 -42.51 32.37
C ASN A 107 -65.18 -41.60 31.18
N ILE A 108 -66.44 -41.19 31.01
CA ILE A 108 -66.86 -40.23 29.99
C ILE A 108 -66.29 -38.85 30.29
N ALA A 109 -66.44 -38.35 31.51
CA ALA A 109 -65.87 -37.08 31.96
C ALA A 109 -64.33 -37.08 31.93
N ALA A 110 -63.68 -38.20 32.26
CA ALA A 110 -62.24 -38.38 32.11
C ALA A 110 -61.82 -38.37 30.63
N LYS A 111 -62.58 -39.00 29.73
CA LYS A 111 -62.30 -38.94 28.29
C LYS A 111 -62.50 -37.54 27.73
N GLU A 112 -63.59 -36.86 28.08
CA GLU A 112 -63.89 -35.50 27.62
C GLU A 112 -62.84 -34.51 28.13
N SER A 113 -62.45 -34.59 29.40
CA SER A 113 -61.37 -33.76 29.95
C SER A 113 -60.01 -34.07 29.32
N ILE A 114 -59.68 -35.34 29.02
CA ILE A 114 -58.45 -35.69 28.28
C ILE A 114 -58.48 -35.08 26.86
N VAL A 115 -59.62 -35.12 26.17
CA VAL A 115 -59.79 -34.52 24.83
C VAL A 115 -59.67 -33.00 24.90
N GLU A 116 -60.25 -32.35 25.90
CA GLU A 116 -60.11 -30.91 26.11
C GLU A 116 -58.66 -30.51 26.44
N ILE A 117 -57.98 -31.29 27.29
CA ILE A 117 -56.57 -31.07 27.61
C ILE A 117 -55.70 -31.25 26.36
N GLN A 118 -55.93 -32.29 25.56
CA GLN A 118 -55.20 -32.50 24.29
C GLN A 118 -55.47 -31.37 23.30
N LYS A 119 -56.72 -30.93 23.18
CA LYS A 119 -57.10 -29.81 22.31
C LYS A 119 -56.44 -28.52 22.77
N PHE A 120 -56.45 -28.24 24.08
CA PHE A 120 -55.76 -27.09 24.66
C PHE A 120 -54.24 -27.16 24.44
N TYR A 121 -53.63 -28.33 24.63
CA TYR A 121 -52.19 -28.52 24.40
C TYR A 121 -51.83 -28.26 22.93
N LYS A 122 -52.60 -28.82 22.00
CA LYS A 122 -52.40 -28.66 20.57
C LYS A 122 -52.65 -27.22 20.09
N GLU A 123 -53.73 -26.61 20.53
CA GLU A 123 -54.13 -25.27 20.07
C GLU A 123 -53.29 -24.16 20.72
N ASN A 124 -52.93 -24.28 22.00
CA ASN A 124 -52.27 -23.20 22.73
C ASN A 124 -50.77 -23.41 22.99
N ILE A 125 -50.28 -24.64 23.05
CA ILE A 125 -48.85 -24.90 23.35
C ILE A 125 -48.10 -25.15 22.04
N GLU A 126 -48.55 -26.07 21.19
CA GLU A 126 -47.86 -26.35 19.92
C GLU A 126 -47.90 -25.15 18.98
N SER A 127 -49.04 -24.45 18.83
CA SER A 127 -49.11 -23.28 17.95
C SER A 127 -48.18 -22.15 18.43
N LYS A 128 -48.09 -21.90 19.74
CA LYS A 128 -47.18 -20.90 20.31
C LYS A 128 -45.72 -21.31 20.18
N LEU A 129 -45.40 -22.61 20.31
CA LEU A 129 -44.06 -23.12 20.05
C LEU A 129 -43.67 -22.91 18.58
N SER A 130 -44.56 -23.25 17.65
CA SER A 130 -44.34 -23.03 16.21
C SER A 130 -44.16 -21.55 15.85
N GLU A 131 -44.93 -20.64 16.47
CA GLU A 131 -44.73 -19.20 16.30
C GLU A 131 -43.38 -18.72 16.85
N ILE A 132 -42.94 -19.26 17.99
CA ILE A 132 -41.64 -18.94 18.59
C ILE A 132 -40.51 -19.46 17.68
N GLU A 133 -40.59 -20.70 17.19
CA GLU A 133 -39.63 -21.27 16.25
C GLU A 133 -39.51 -20.42 14.98
N LYS A 134 -40.65 -20.05 14.38
CA LYS A 134 -40.67 -19.21 13.18
C LYS A 134 -40.05 -17.84 13.41
N ARG A 135 -40.31 -17.21 14.56
CA ARG A 135 -39.64 -15.93 14.94
C ARG A 135 -38.15 -16.13 15.15
N PHE A 136 -37.74 -17.25 15.73
CA PHE A 136 -36.33 -17.57 15.96
C PHE A 136 -35.60 -17.77 14.63
N GLU A 137 -36.18 -18.52 13.69
CA GLU A 137 -35.65 -18.70 12.34
C GLU A 137 -35.51 -17.38 11.58
N GLN A 138 -36.54 -16.53 11.62
CA GLN A 138 -36.50 -15.20 11.00
C GLN A 138 -35.39 -14.32 11.58
N ASN A 139 -35.22 -14.32 12.91
CA ASN A 139 -34.15 -13.59 13.57
C ASN A 139 -32.76 -14.14 13.20
N ILE A 140 -32.61 -15.47 13.12
CA ILE A 140 -31.35 -16.10 12.65
C ILE A 140 -31.04 -15.67 11.22
N GLU A 141 -32.02 -15.66 10.32
CA GLU A 141 -31.82 -15.26 8.93
C GLU A 141 -31.44 -13.78 8.80
N LEU A 142 -32.09 -12.92 9.59
CA LEU A 142 -31.82 -11.49 9.64
C LEU A 142 -30.39 -11.23 10.16
N LEU A 143 -30.00 -11.88 11.26
CA LEU A 143 -28.64 -11.82 11.80
C LEU A 143 -27.58 -12.33 10.82
N LYS A 144 -27.87 -13.42 10.08
CA LYS A 144 -26.97 -13.93 9.03
C LYS A 144 -26.78 -12.90 7.92
N LYS A 145 -27.87 -12.24 7.50
CA LYS A 145 -27.83 -11.21 6.44
C LYS A 145 -27.07 -9.97 6.91
N GLU A 146 -27.31 -9.49 8.13
CA GLU A 146 -26.59 -8.37 8.74
C GLU A 146 -25.10 -8.69 8.89
N ASN A 147 -24.74 -9.86 9.44
CA ASN A 147 -23.35 -10.29 9.56
C ASN A 147 -22.65 -10.36 8.20
N LYS A 148 -23.30 -10.91 7.17
CA LYS A 148 -22.75 -10.95 5.81
C LYS A 148 -22.52 -9.55 5.25
N SER A 149 -23.46 -8.63 5.47
CA SER A 149 -23.32 -7.24 5.04
C SER A 149 -22.16 -6.54 5.76
N SER A 150 -22.05 -6.69 7.08
CA SER A 150 -20.97 -6.13 7.88
C SER A 150 -19.60 -6.68 7.48
N LEU A 151 -19.49 -8.00 7.23
CA LEU A 151 -18.25 -8.62 6.75
C LEU A 151 -17.83 -8.09 5.38
N ASN A 152 -18.78 -7.90 4.46
CA ASN A 152 -18.49 -7.31 3.15
C ASN A 152 -18.00 -5.85 3.27
N GLN A 153 -18.62 -5.05 4.15
CA GLN A 153 -18.18 -3.68 4.42
C GLN A 153 -16.77 -3.63 5.04
N ILE A 154 -16.48 -4.53 5.99
CA ILE A 154 -15.13 -4.65 6.59
C ILE A 154 -14.12 -5.03 5.51
N HIS A 155 -14.43 -6.00 4.64
CA HIS A 155 -13.55 -6.39 3.55
C HIS A 155 -13.28 -5.23 2.59
N GLU A 156 -14.31 -4.48 2.20
CA GLU A 156 -14.16 -3.30 1.34
C GLU A 156 -13.30 -2.21 2.01
N GLN A 157 -13.49 -1.97 3.31
CA GLN A 157 -12.66 -1.02 4.07
C GLN A 157 -11.20 -1.47 4.17
N ILE A 158 -10.95 -2.77 4.38
CA ILE A 158 -9.60 -3.34 4.41
C ILE A 158 -8.91 -3.14 3.05
N GLU A 159 -9.59 -3.42 1.94
CA GLU A 159 -9.01 -3.25 0.60
C GLU A 159 -8.75 -1.77 0.26
N LYS A 160 -9.64 -0.86 0.68
CA LYS A 160 -9.40 0.60 0.59
C LYS A 160 -8.19 1.02 1.41
N ALA A 161 -8.07 0.55 2.66
CA ALA A 161 -6.95 0.86 3.53
C ALA A 161 -5.63 0.34 2.97
N LYS A 162 -5.58 -0.92 2.48
CA LYS A 162 -4.40 -1.48 1.79
C LYS A 162 -3.97 -0.61 0.61
N THR A 163 -4.94 -0.17 -0.21
CA THR A 163 -4.66 0.71 -1.35
C THR A 163 -4.11 2.06 -0.92
N GLN A 164 -4.65 2.65 0.16
CA GLN A 164 -4.17 3.92 0.71
C GLN A 164 -2.76 3.81 1.30
N VAL A 165 -2.47 2.73 2.04
CA VAL A 165 -1.14 2.45 2.59
C VAL A 165 -0.13 2.31 1.45
N LYS A 166 -0.44 1.51 0.42
CA LYS A 166 0.44 1.36 -0.74
C LYS A 166 0.74 2.69 -1.43
N ARG A 167 -0.27 3.55 -1.62
CA ARG A 167 -0.07 4.89 -2.20
C ARG A 167 0.81 5.78 -1.33
N ALA A 168 0.69 5.69 -0.01
CA ALA A 168 1.51 6.45 0.91
C ALA A 168 2.97 5.96 0.89
N GLU A 169 3.19 4.64 0.84
CA GLU A 169 4.50 4.02 0.66
C GLU A 169 5.14 4.49 -0.66
N ASP A 170 4.44 4.34 -1.79
CA ASP A 170 4.92 4.80 -3.11
C ASP A 170 5.31 6.29 -3.09
N TYR A 171 4.49 7.13 -2.45
CA TYR A 171 4.74 8.56 -2.34
C TYR A 171 5.99 8.88 -1.51
N ILE A 172 6.15 8.25 -0.34
CA ILE A 172 7.33 8.42 0.52
C ILE A 172 8.59 7.97 -0.21
N THR A 173 8.55 6.83 -0.89
CA THR A 173 9.69 6.33 -1.67
C THR A 173 10.04 7.28 -2.81
N ASN A 174 9.06 7.85 -3.51
CA ASN A 174 9.32 8.84 -4.56
C ASN A 174 9.96 10.12 -4.00
N LEU A 175 9.48 10.62 -2.85
CA LEU A 175 10.09 11.78 -2.18
C LEU A 175 11.55 11.51 -1.79
N GLU A 176 11.85 10.30 -1.33
CA GLU A 176 13.21 9.91 -1.01
C GLU A 176 14.10 9.82 -2.26
N ILE A 177 13.60 9.22 -3.36
CA ILE A 177 14.31 9.20 -4.65
C ILE A 177 14.57 10.62 -5.15
N GLU A 178 13.60 11.53 -5.06
CA GLU A 178 13.76 12.93 -5.47
C GLU A 178 14.81 13.65 -4.61
N SER A 179 14.76 13.44 -3.30
CA SER A 179 15.74 13.98 -2.34
C SER A 179 17.16 13.51 -2.68
N LEU A 180 17.35 12.20 -2.86
CA LEU A 180 18.64 11.60 -3.23
C LEU A 180 19.09 12.00 -4.63
N THR A 181 18.17 12.15 -5.59
CA THR A 181 18.50 12.63 -6.94
C THR A 181 19.07 14.03 -6.90
N LYS A 182 18.44 14.94 -6.14
CA LYS A 182 18.96 16.30 -5.97
C LYS A 182 20.35 16.27 -5.34
N LEU A 183 20.53 15.49 -4.28
CA LEU A 183 21.79 15.43 -3.53
C LEU A 183 22.95 14.81 -4.35
N ILE A 184 22.69 13.67 -4.99
CA ILE A 184 23.71 12.85 -5.67
C ILE A 184 23.99 13.38 -7.08
N VAL A 185 22.94 13.64 -7.87
CA VAL A 185 23.07 13.90 -9.30
C VAL A 185 23.15 15.39 -9.61
N ASN A 186 22.26 16.19 -9.03
CA ASN A 186 22.15 17.60 -9.40
C ASN A 186 23.19 18.46 -8.66
N ASP A 187 23.32 18.25 -7.35
CA ASP A 187 24.18 19.06 -6.49
C ASP A 187 25.58 18.44 -6.31
N ASN A 188 25.72 17.12 -6.50
CA ASN A 188 26.94 16.35 -6.24
C ASN A 188 27.53 16.62 -4.83
N LYS A 189 26.67 16.57 -3.82
CA LYS A 189 26.97 16.87 -2.40
C LYS A 189 26.72 15.70 -1.45
N TYR A 190 26.66 14.48 -1.99
CA TYR A 190 26.43 13.29 -1.17
C TYR A 190 27.67 12.97 -0.31
N GLU A 191 27.42 12.35 0.85
CA GLU A 191 28.42 11.95 1.84
C GLU A 191 28.48 10.43 1.95
N VAL A 192 29.70 9.89 2.08
CA VAL A 192 29.96 8.45 2.18
C VAL A 192 30.58 8.17 3.56
N PRO A 193 30.09 7.16 4.31
CA PRO A 193 29.22 6.06 3.85
C PRO A 193 27.70 6.30 3.91
N GLU A 194 27.24 7.40 4.48
CA GLU A 194 25.84 7.62 4.87
C GLU A 194 24.86 7.50 3.70
N ASP A 195 25.08 8.25 2.61
CA ASP A 195 24.16 8.26 1.46
C ASP A 195 24.25 6.97 0.64
N LEU A 196 25.40 6.28 0.68
CA LEU A 196 25.54 4.97 0.08
C LEU A 196 24.65 3.95 0.80
N ILE A 197 24.77 3.86 2.14
CA ILE A 197 23.97 2.96 2.96
C ILE A 197 22.48 3.28 2.81
N ARG A 198 22.12 4.58 2.84
CA ARG A 198 20.75 5.03 2.63
C ARG A 198 20.18 4.59 1.28
N THR A 199 20.95 4.76 0.20
CA THR A 199 20.49 4.36 -1.14
C THR A 199 20.44 2.83 -1.31
N GLN A 200 21.33 2.08 -0.66
CA GLN A 200 21.29 0.62 -0.63
C GLN A 200 20.06 0.10 0.14
N ASN A 201 19.74 0.70 1.28
CA ASN A 201 18.53 0.36 2.04
C ASN A 201 17.27 0.64 1.21
N LEU A 202 17.23 1.80 0.54
CA LEU A 202 16.14 2.13 -0.38
C LEU A 202 15.99 1.09 -1.49
N LEU A 203 17.09 0.56 -2.03
CA LEU A 203 17.05 -0.49 -3.05
C LEU A 203 16.42 -1.77 -2.49
N ASN A 204 16.84 -2.19 -1.30
CA ASN A 204 16.29 -3.37 -0.63
C ASN A 204 14.78 -3.19 -0.36
N ASP A 205 14.36 -2.00 0.04
CA ASP A 205 12.96 -1.68 0.31
C ASP A 205 12.11 -1.77 -0.97
N VAL A 206 12.57 -1.20 -2.09
CA VAL A 206 11.85 -1.29 -3.38
C VAL A 206 11.85 -2.70 -3.98
N GLU A 207 12.91 -3.49 -3.74
CA GLU A 207 12.95 -4.92 -4.09
C GLU A 207 11.92 -5.70 -3.27
N SER A 208 11.87 -5.50 -1.95
CA SER A 208 10.99 -6.25 -1.04
C SER A 208 9.49 -5.96 -1.25
N THR A 209 9.17 -4.73 -1.65
CA THR A 209 7.80 -4.28 -1.92
C THR A 209 7.33 -4.60 -3.34
N ASN A 210 8.18 -5.26 -4.15
CA ASN A 210 7.96 -5.48 -5.58
C ASN A 210 7.63 -4.19 -6.35
N ASN A 211 8.21 -3.06 -5.94
CA ASN A 211 8.02 -1.79 -6.61
C ASN A 211 8.96 -1.65 -7.83
N THR A 212 8.68 -2.49 -8.83
CA THR A 212 9.50 -2.67 -10.03
C THR A 212 9.76 -1.37 -10.81
N PHE A 213 8.88 -0.37 -10.68
CA PHE A 213 9.01 0.91 -11.38
C PHE A 213 10.12 1.80 -10.80
N GLN A 214 10.40 1.67 -9.50
CA GLN A 214 11.37 2.53 -8.81
C GLN A 214 12.79 1.99 -8.85
N ILE A 215 12.96 0.67 -9.02
CA ILE A 215 14.27 -0.01 -9.10
C ILE A 215 15.24 0.69 -10.07
N PRO A 216 14.88 1.00 -11.34
CA PRO A 216 15.78 1.70 -12.26
C PRO A 216 16.28 3.06 -11.74
N SER A 217 15.45 3.78 -10.98
CA SER A 217 15.83 5.08 -10.42
C SER A 217 16.84 4.91 -9.29
N VAL A 218 16.63 3.96 -8.38
CA VAL A 218 17.55 3.70 -7.26
C VAL A 218 18.87 3.12 -7.76
N VAL A 219 18.82 2.17 -8.72
CA VAL A 219 20.00 1.64 -9.41
C VAL A 219 20.81 2.75 -10.07
N ASN A 220 20.13 3.71 -10.71
CA ASN A 220 20.81 4.85 -11.28
C ASN A 220 21.56 5.67 -10.22
N LEU A 221 20.93 5.98 -9.07
CA LEU A 221 21.57 6.72 -7.98
C LEU A 221 22.81 5.99 -7.44
N LEU A 222 22.72 4.68 -7.21
CA LEU A 222 23.87 3.87 -6.78
C LEU A 222 25.00 3.89 -7.82
N SER A 223 24.68 3.86 -9.12
CA SER A 223 25.70 3.93 -10.16
C SER A 223 26.51 5.23 -10.10
N TYR A 224 25.89 6.36 -9.73
CA TYR A 224 26.61 7.63 -9.53
C TYR A 224 27.54 7.57 -8.32
N ILE A 225 27.05 7.06 -7.19
CA ILE A 225 27.85 6.94 -5.96
C ILE A 225 29.05 6.00 -6.22
N TYR A 226 28.81 4.79 -6.72
CA TYR A 226 29.88 3.83 -6.98
C TYR A 226 30.90 4.36 -7.99
N TYR A 227 30.45 4.99 -9.08
CA TYR A 227 31.36 5.62 -10.03
C TYR A 227 32.20 6.72 -9.38
N GLY A 228 31.57 7.61 -8.59
CA GLY A 228 32.26 8.70 -7.88
C GLY A 228 33.29 8.21 -6.85
N GLN A 229 33.00 7.09 -6.17
CA GLN A 229 33.92 6.41 -5.25
C GLN A 229 34.97 5.54 -5.96
N LYS A 230 35.00 5.52 -7.31
CA LYS A 230 35.87 4.66 -8.13
C LYS A 230 35.67 3.16 -7.88
N GLN A 231 34.49 2.78 -7.40
CA GLN A 231 34.01 1.42 -7.19
C GLN A 231 33.46 0.86 -8.51
N TYR A 232 34.38 0.65 -9.45
CA TYR A 232 34.07 0.32 -10.84
C TYR A 232 33.52 -1.10 -11.03
N ASN A 233 33.90 -2.04 -10.18
CA ASN A 233 33.35 -3.40 -10.24
C ASN A 233 31.89 -3.39 -9.80
N GLU A 234 31.58 -2.61 -8.76
CA GLU A 234 30.25 -2.45 -8.20
C GLU A 234 29.29 -1.82 -9.21
N VAL A 235 29.73 -0.84 -10.01
CA VAL A 235 28.92 -0.31 -11.14
C VAL A 235 28.56 -1.41 -12.14
N ASN A 236 29.53 -2.25 -12.50
CA ASN A 236 29.34 -3.31 -13.49
C ASN A 236 28.44 -4.45 -12.98
N GLU A 237 28.63 -4.86 -11.72
CA GLU A 237 27.79 -5.85 -11.07
C GLU A 237 26.35 -5.35 -10.94
N LEU A 238 26.18 -4.06 -10.58
CA LEU A 238 24.88 -3.43 -10.49
C LEU A 238 24.14 -3.46 -11.83
N ILE A 239 24.80 -3.07 -12.94
CA ILE A 239 24.19 -3.14 -14.28
C ILE A 239 23.83 -4.59 -14.63
N SER A 240 24.78 -5.52 -14.47
CA SER A 240 24.60 -6.93 -14.85
C SER A 240 23.47 -7.62 -14.07
N LYS A 241 23.27 -7.24 -12.80
CA LYS A 241 22.20 -7.75 -11.95
C LYS A 241 20.82 -7.32 -12.46
N TYR A 242 20.65 -6.04 -12.79
CA TYR A 242 19.31 -5.48 -13.05
C TYR A 242 18.93 -5.32 -14.52
N GLU A 243 19.88 -5.29 -15.46
CA GLU A 243 19.58 -4.99 -16.86
C GLU A 243 18.73 -6.06 -17.57
N LYS A 244 18.70 -7.29 -17.04
CA LYS A 244 17.91 -8.40 -17.61
C LYS A 244 16.42 -8.28 -17.33
N GLU A 245 16.08 -7.73 -16.17
CA GLU A 245 14.70 -7.66 -15.67
C GLU A 245 14.11 -6.25 -15.78
N PHE A 246 14.97 -5.23 -15.77
CA PHE A 246 14.55 -3.83 -15.71
C PHE A 246 15.17 -3.00 -16.82
N LYS A 247 14.37 -2.08 -17.37
CA LYS A 247 14.85 -1.05 -18.29
C LYS A 247 15.58 0.04 -17.49
N LEU A 248 16.90 -0.10 -17.35
CA LEU A 248 17.75 0.86 -16.65
C LEU A 248 17.78 2.23 -17.36
N LYS A 249 18.26 3.27 -16.66
CA LYS A 249 18.34 4.63 -17.23
C LYS A 249 19.57 4.77 -18.14
N SER A 250 19.49 5.65 -19.14
CA SER A 250 20.61 5.94 -20.04
C SER A 250 21.87 6.38 -19.28
N THR A 251 21.70 7.16 -18.20
CA THR A 251 22.77 7.63 -17.30
C THR A 251 23.45 6.49 -16.53
N THR A 252 22.72 5.41 -16.21
CA THR A 252 23.30 4.22 -15.57
C THR A 252 24.33 3.58 -16.49
N TYR A 253 23.97 3.43 -17.78
CA TYR A 253 24.89 2.93 -18.80
C TYR A 253 26.04 3.90 -19.09
N ILE A 254 25.84 5.23 -18.98
CA ILE A 254 26.96 6.19 -19.07
C ILE A 254 27.98 5.96 -17.97
N ASN A 255 27.54 5.75 -16.72
CA ASN A 255 28.46 5.47 -15.61
C ASN A 255 29.22 4.15 -15.84
N GLY A 256 28.54 3.11 -16.35
CA GLY A 256 29.20 1.88 -16.78
C GLY A 256 30.20 2.10 -17.93
N ALA A 257 29.83 2.91 -18.93
CA ALA A 257 30.67 3.24 -20.07
C ALA A 257 31.92 4.01 -19.63
N LEU A 258 31.79 4.95 -18.69
CA LEU A 258 32.89 5.70 -18.09
C LEU A 258 33.88 4.79 -17.34
N THR A 259 33.38 3.80 -16.61
CA THR A 259 34.22 2.77 -16.01
C THR A 259 35.06 2.03 -17.07
N ALA A 260 34.40 1.49 -18.10
CA ALA A 260 35.08 0.75 -19.16
C ALA A 260 36.02 1.65 -20.00
N PHE A 261 35.64 2.92 -20.19
CA PHE A 261 36.44 3.94 -20.85
C PHE A 261 37.75 4.20 -20.10
N ASN A 262 37.69 4.35 -18.77
CA ASN A 262 38.88 4.55 -17.94
C ASN A 262 39.83 3.35 -17.99
N ASP A 263 39.30 2.13 -17.95
CA ASP A 263 40.14 0.93 -18.08
C ASP A 263 40.76 0.80 -19.48
N TYR A 264 40.00 1.11 -20.52
CA TYR A 264 40.53 1.12 -21.89
C TYR A 264 41.59 2.21 -22.06
N HIS A 265 41.39 3.37 -21.47
CA HIS A 265 42.34 4.47 -21.44
C HIS A 265 43.67 4.06 -20.79
N ASN A 266 43.61 3.49 -19.58
CA ASN A 266 44.79 3.19 -18.77
C ASN A 266 45.53 1.93 -19.21
N TYR A 267 44.79 0.88 -19.63
CA TYR A 267 45.35 -0.45 -19.82
C TYR A 267 45.26 -0.97 -21.26
N ASN A 268 44.70 -0.18 -22.18
CA ASN A 268 44.47 -0.58 -23.57
C ASN A 268 43.69 -1.91 -23.70
N SER A 269 42.78 -2.17 -22.75
CA SER A 269 41.99 -3.41 -22.74
C SER A 269 40.90 -3.39 -23.81
N ILE A 270 41.08 -4.18 -24.87
CA ILE A 270 40.12 -4.29 -25.98
C ILE A 270 38.75 -4.76 -25.51
N ASN A 271 38.69 -5.64 -24.51
CA ASN A 271 37.42 -6.07 -23.92
C ASN A 271 36.68 -4.88 -23.29
N GLN A 272 37.40 -3.99 -22.61
CA GLN A 272 36.81 -2.78 -22.02
C GLN A 272 36.43 -1.75 -23.09
N ARG A 273 37.17 -1.68 -24.22
CA ARG A 273 36.72 -0.90 -25.38
C ARG A 273 35.36 -1.38 -25.88
N PHE A 274 35.20 -2.68 -26.11
CA PHE A 274 33.92 -3.24 -26.59
C PHE A 274 32.79 -2.99 -25.59
N LYS A 275 33.05 -3.22 -24.30
CA LYS A 275 32.08 -2.97 -23.24
C LYS A 275 31.68 -1.50 -23.12
N CYS A 276 32.65 -0.59 -23.27
CA CYS A 276 32.39 0.85 -23.32
C CYS A 276 31.43 1.18 -24.47
N MET A 277 31.73 0.73 -25.69
CA MET A 277 30.89 0.95 -26.86
C MET A 277 29.49 0.35 -26.70
N GLU A 278 29.38 -0.86 -26.14
CA GLU A 278 28.10 -1.52 -25.85
C GLU A 278 27.23 -0.68 -24.92
N TYR A 279 27.79 -0.18 -23.82
CA TYR A 279 27.05 0.68 -22.89
C TYR A 279 26.68 2.04 -23.49
N LEU A 280 27.54 2.63 -24.32
CA LEU A 280 27.22 3.86 -25.04
C LEU A 280 26.06 3.64 -26.01
N ASP A 281 26.04 2.51 -26.72
CA ASP A 281 24.97 2.16 -27.65
C ASP A 281 23.65 1.89 -26.91
N LYS A 282 23.66 1.12 -25.82
CA LYS A 282 22.49 0.94 -24.92
C LYS A 282 21.97 2.28 -24.40
N SER A 283 22.85 3.20 -24.03
CA SER A 283 22.47 4.54 -23.57
C SER A 283 21.74 5.34 -24.67
N LEU A 284 22.22 5.25 -25.92
CA LEU A 284 21.65 5.92 -27.08
C LEU A 284 20.35 5.28 -27.58
N GLU A 285 20.17 3.97 -27.38
CA GLU A 285 18.90 3.28 -27.65
C GLU A 285 17.79 3.77 -26.70
N LEU A 286 18.14 4.11 -25.46
CA LEU A 286 17.21 4.62 -24.46
C LEU A 286 16.91 6.11 -24.63
N THR A 287 17.95 6.90 -24.93
CA THR A 287 17.86 8.35 -25.11
C THR A 287 18.52 8.71 -26.45
N GLN A 288 17.71 8.75 -27.50
CA GLN A 288 18.20 9.07 -28.84
C GLN A 288 18.82 10.48 -28.84
N GLY A 289 20.03 10.58 -29.38
CA GLY A 289 20.75 11.86 -29.42
C GLY A 289 21.38 12.27 -28.08
N TYR A 290 21.53 11.37 -27.11
CA TYR A 290 22.17 11.71 -25.84
C TYR A 290 23.62 12.17 -26.03
N GLY A 291 23.89 13.48 -25.89
CA GLY A 291 25.13 14.07 -26.37
C GLY A 291 26.36 13.64 -25.58
N GLN A 292 26.20 13.30 -24.30
CA GLN A 292 27.29 12.73 -23.49
C GLN A 292 27.75 11.37 -24.01
N ALA A 293 26.81 10.52 -24.46
CA ALA A 293 27.15 9.22 -25.05
C ALA A 293 27.90 9.41 -26.38
N LEU A 294 27.44 10.36 -27.21
CA LEU A 294 28.05 10.67 -28.49
C LEU A 294 29.47 11.22 -28.34
N ALA A 295 29.70 12.12 -27.38
CA ALA A 295 31.03 12.63 -27.06
C ALA A 295 31.99 11.52 -26.64
N LEU A 296 31.58 10.68 -25.69
CA LEU A 296 32.38 9.52 -25.26
C LEU A 296 32.72 8.57 -26.42
N LYS A 297 31.75 8.34 -27.32
CA LYS A 297 31.96 7.50 -28.51
C LYS A 297 33.01 8.11 -29.44
N LEU A 298 32.98 9.42 -29.65
CA LEU A 298 34.00 10.15 -30.41
C LEU A 298 35.39 10.04 -29.76
N GLU A 299 35.46 10.18 -28.44
CA GLU A 299 36.72 10.05 -27.70
C GLU A 299 37.31 8.64 -27.79
N VAL A 300 36.50 7.58 -27.67
CA VAL A 300 36.95 6.19 -27.88
C VAL A 300 37.53 6.00 -29.28
N LEU A 301 36.88 6.56 -30.30
CA LEU A 301 37.39 6.51 -31.67
C LEU A 301 38.72 7.26 -31.82
N MET A 302 38.90 8.40 -31.14
CA MET A 302 40.21 9.07 -31.15
C MET A 302 41.28 8.32 -30.38
N MET A 303 40.93 7.59 -29.31
CA MET A 303 41.86 6.65 -28.68
C MET A 303 42.32 5.60 -29.70
N ASP A 304 41.39 5.03 -30.47
CA ASP A 304 41.71 4.04 -31.51
C ASP A 304 42.65 4.62 -32.59
N ILE A 305 42.40 5.86 -33.06
CA ILE A 305 43.27 6.55 -34.05
C ILE A 305 44.69 6.73 -33.51
N LEU A 306 44.83 7.23 -32.28
CA LEU A 306 46.14 7.49 -31.69
C LEU A 306 46.95 6.21 -31.41
N ARG A 307 46.28 5.05 -31.34
CA ARG A 307 46.88 3.76 -31.02
C ARG A 307 47.18 2.90 -32.23
N THR A 308 46.66 3.25 -33.40
CA THR A 308 46.88 2.48 -34.62
C THR A 308 47.88 3.17 -35.54
N GLU A 309 48.82 2.41 -36.09
CA GLU A 309 49.75 2.88 -37.12
C GLU A 309 49.23 2.57 -38.54
N ASP A 310 48.17 1.77 -38.64
CA ASP A 310 47.57 1.34 -39.90
C ASP A 310 46.67 2.43 -40.46
N GLU A 311 47.12 3.09 -41.53
CA GLU A 311 46.41 4.19 -42.17
C GLU A 311 45.03 3.79 -42.70
N LEU A 312 44.84 2.55 -43.16
CA LEU A 312 43.51 2.10 -43.61
C LEU A 312 42.55 2.04 -42.43
N LYS A 313 43.01 1.51 -41.29
CA LYS A 313 42.20 1.50 -40.05
C LYS A 313 41.92 2.91 -39.55
N LYS A 314 42.88 3.84 -39.62
CA LYS A 314 42.62 5.25 -39.28
C LYS A 314 41.50 5.83 -40.12
N GLN A 315 41.47 5.57 -41.43
CA GLN A 315 40.39 6.03 -42.31
C GLN A 315 39.03 5.41 -41.93
N ASP A 316 38.98 4.13 -41.59
CA ASP A 316 37.73 3.47 -41.15
C ASP A 316 37.21 4.04 -39.82
N ILE A 317 38.12 4.31 -38.88
CA ILE A 317 37.77 4.93 -37.59
C ILE A 317 37.29 6.37 -37.82
N LYS A 318 37.95 7.13 -38.69
CA LYS A 318 37.56 8.48 -39.07
C LYS A 318 36.17 8.51 -39.72
N ALA A 319 35.90 7.60 -40.65
CA ALA A 319 34.59 7.44 -41.26
C ALA A 319 33.50 7.09 -40.23
N SER A 320 33.85 6.30 -39.22
CA SER A 320 32.95 5.98 -38.10
C SER A 320 32.67 7.20 -37.22
N ALA A 321 33.68 8.01 -36.92
CA ALA A 321 33.52 9.27 -36.20
C ALA A 321 32.65 10.27 -36.98
N GLN A 322 32.87 10.40 -38.30
CA GLN A 322 32.03 11.23 -39.17
C GLN A 322 30.57 10.80 -39.17
N LYS A 323 30.28 9.50 -39.11
CA LYS A 323 28.89 9.02 -38.97
C LYS A 323 28.25 9.48 -37.65
N VAL A 324 29.01 9.45 -36.55
CA VAL A 324 28.55 9.96 -35.24
C VAL A 324 28.28 11.47 -35.32
N ILE A 325 29.21 12.24 -35.88
CA ILE A 325 29.06 13.70 -36.06
C ILE A 325 27.85 14.02 -36.94
N LYS A 326 27.68 13.31 -38.06
CA LYS A 326 26.51 13.48 -38.93
C LYS A 326 25.21 13.20 -38.19
N GLY A 327 25.18 12.22 -37.28
CA GLY A 327 24.03 12.00 -36.39
C GLY A 327 23.71 13.20 -35.51
N ILE A 328 24.72 13.85 -34.94
CA ILE A 328 24.57 15.08 -34.12
C ILE A 328 24.05 16.24 -35.00
N LEU A 329 24.65 16.44 -36.18
CA LEU A 329 24.31 17.55 -37.07
C LEU A 329 22.94 17.39 -37.71
N ASN A 330 22.49 16.17 -37.98
CA ASN A 330 21.18 15.91 -38.57
C ASN A 330 20.03 15.84 -37.56
N SER A 331 20.32 15.84 -36.25
CA SER A 331 19.27 15.90 -35.23
C SER A 331 18.47 17.21 -35.35
N GLU A 332 17.14 17.11 -35.39
CA GLU A 332 16.24 18.27 -35.36
C GLU A 332 16.40 19.07 -34.06
N ASN A 333 16.56 18.35 -32.94
CA ASN A 333 16.89 18.95 -31.66
C ASN A 333 18.38 19.35 -31.65
N LYS A 334 18.69 20.56 -31.17
CA LYS A 334 20.07 21.05 -31.02
C LYS A 334 20.74 20.64 -29.70
N ALA A 335 19.99 20.13 -28.73
CA ALA A 335 20.49 19.65 -27.43
C ALA A 335 21.64 18.63 -27.53
N PRO A 336 21.62 17.64 -28.46
CA PRO A 336 22.74 16.71 -28.63
C PRO A 336 24.07 17.41 -28.88
N ALA A 337 24.09 18.45 -29.73
CA ALA A 337 25.30 19.20 -30.04
C ALA A 337 25.83 19.93 -28.80
N TYR A 338 24.94 20.56 -28.03
CA TYR A 338 25.29 21.23 -26.78
C TYR A 338 25.86 20.26 -25.74
N GLU A 339 25.17 19.15 -25.51
CA GLU A 339 25.61 18.14 -24.53
C GLU A 339 26.92 17.47 -24.93
N THR A 340 27.12 17.20 -26.23
CA THR A 340 28.41 16.70 -26.75
C THR A 340 29.53 17.69 -26.47
N PHE A 341 29.34 18.98 -26.79
CA PHE A 341 30.37 19.99 -26.52
C PHE A 341 30.62 20.23 -25.03
N SER A 342 29.56 20.21 -24.21
CA SER A 342 29.69 20.32 -22.75
C SER A 342 30.53 19.18 -22.17
N ARG A 343 30.35 17.96 -22.70
CA ARG A 343 31.19 16.82 -22.32
C ARG A 343 32.64 17.00 -22.75
N LEU A 344 32.87 17.34 -24.03
CA LEU A 344 34.21 17.54 -24.56
C LEU A 344 34.96 18.68 -23.84
N GLU A 345 34.26 19.75 -23.43
CA GLU A 345 34.86 20.87 -22.69
C GLU A 345 35.37 20.39 -21.31
N ARG A 346 34.62 19.52 -20.65
CA ARG A 346 35.04 18.92 -19.37
C ARG A 346 36.28 18.05 -19.56
N ASP A 347 36.33 17.25 -20.62
CA ASP A 347 37.42 16.32 -20.85
C ASP A 347 38.66 17.03 -21.41
N ALA A 348 38.50 18.16 -22.13
CA ALA A 348 39.59 19.05 -22.52
C ALA A 348 40.31 19.69 -21.32
N LYS A 349 39.59 19.95 -20.22
CA LYS A 349 40.17 20.46 -18.96
C LYS A 349 40.89 19.36 -18.16
N ASN A 350 40.66 18.10 -18.47
CA ASN A 350 41.32 16.98 -17.82
C ASN A 350 42.57 16.57 -18.62
N LEU A 351 43.76 16.74 -18.05
CA LEU A 351 45.04 16.44 -18.71
C LEU A 351 45.13 15.02 -19.27
N ASN A 352 44.45 14.04 -18.66
CA ASN A 352 44.49 12.65 -19.12
C ASN A 352 43.66 12.42 -20.40
N PHE A 353 42.58 13.20 -20.60
CA PHE A 353 41.64 13.01 -21.70
C PHE A 353 41.77 14.05 -22.81
N LYS A 354 42.34 15.22 -22.49
CA LYS A 354 42.53 16.35 -23.41
C LYS A 354 43.07 15.95 -24.78
N LYS A 355 44.07 15.06 -24.82
CA LYS A 355 44.68 14.61 -26.09
C LYS A 355 43.69 13.96 -27.07
N TYR A 356 42.64 13.30 -26.58
CA TYR A 356 41.61 12.71 -27.43
C TYR A 356 40.66 13.76 -27.99
N VAL A 357 40.33 14.76 -27.16
CA VAL A 357 39.55 15.92 -27.62
C VAL A 357 40.34 16.70 -28.67
N SER A 358 41.62 17.01 -28.43
CA SER A 358 42.47 17.69 -29.41
C SER A 358 42.61 16.90 -30.71
N GLN A 359 42.69 15.56 -30.63
CA GLN A 359 42.74 14.72 -31.82
C GLN A 359 41.46 14.83 -32.68
N LEU A 360 40.28 15.05 -32.09
CA LEU A 360 39.06 15.31 -32.87
C LEU A 360 39.21 16.55 -33.75
N PHE A 361 39.76 17.64 -33.21
CA PHE A 361 39.95 18.88 -33.95
C PHE A 361 41.06 18.79 -35.00
N ILE A 362 42.03 17.89 -34.81
CA ILE A 362 43.07 17.61 -35.80
C ILE A 362 42.51 16.78 -36.96
N GLU A 363 41.77 15.71 -36.64
CA GLU A 363 41.28 14.78 -37.66
C GLU A 363 40.06 15.30 -38.41
N LEU A 364 39.17 16.00 -37.72
CA LEU A 364 37.85 16.36 -38.22
C LEU A 364 37.54 17.86 -38.01
N PRO A 365 38.43 18.80 -38.42
CA PRO A 365 38.31 20.22 -38.07
C PRO A 365 36.99 20.83 -38.55
N ASN A 366 36.64 20.65 -39.82
CA ASN A 366 35.43 21.21 -40.41
C ASN A 366 34.15 20.66 -39.75
N ASP A 367 34.14 19.36 -39.44
CA ASP A 367 33.00 18.71 -38.80
C ASP A 367 32.83 19.20 -37.36
N MET A 368 33.93 19.41 -36.65
CA MET A 368 33.92 19.97 -35.29
C MET A 368 33.49 21.44 -35.26
N ASP A 369 33.87 22.25 -36.25
CA ASP A 369 33.39 23.63 -36.40
C ASP A 369 31.86 23.68 -36.58
N LEU A 370 31.30 22.78 -37.37
CA LEU A 370 29.85 22.69 -37.56
C LEU A 370 29.11 22.31 -36.28
N ILE A 371 29.64 21.34 -35.51
CA ILE A 371 29.05 21.00 -34.21
C ILE A 371 29.19 22.18 -33.25
N PHE A 372 30.33 22.86 -33.22
CA PHE A 372 30.56 24.04 -32.37
C PHE A 372 29.53 25.14 -32.62
N ILE A 373 29.30 25.49 -33.90
CA ILE A 373 28.26 26.46 -34.30
C ILE A 373 26.90 26.01 -33.78
N LYS A 374 26.50 24.76 -34.06
CA LYS A 374 25.21 24.22 -33.65
C LYS A 374 25.05 24.16 -32.12
N ALA A 375 26.13 23.88 -31.39
CA ALA A 375 26.15 23.87 -29.93
C ALA A 375 25.96 25.27 -29.33
N ASN A 376 26.55 26.31 -29.93
CA ASN A 376 26.35 27.69 -29.51
C ASN A 376 24.96 28.23 -29.89
N GLU A 377 24.39 27.80 -31.03
CA GLU A 377 22.97 28.06 -31.33
C GLU A 377 22.03 27.42 -30.30
N ALA A 378 22.35 26.21 -29.85
CA ALA A 378 21.60 25.56 -28.77
C ALA A 378 21.75 26.34 -27.44
N ALA A 379 22.96 26.83 -27.15
CA ALA A 379 23.22 27.61 -25.94
C ALA A 379 22.37 28.89 -25.90
N ASP A 380 22.20 29.57 -27.03
CA ASP A 380 21.33 30.74 -27.17
C ASP A 380 19.85 30.41 -26.86
N ILE A 381 19.32 29.36 -27.50
CA ILE A 381 17.94 28.89 -27.28
C ILE A 381 17.70 28.51 -25.81
N LEU A 382 18.66 27.81 -25.21
CA LEU A 382 18.59 27.33 -23.84
C LEU A 382 18.93 28.41 -22.80
N LYS A 383 19.39 29.59 -23.23
CA LYS A 383 19.88 30.69 -22.37
C LYS A 383 20.95 30.22 -21.37
N THR A 384 21.91 29.46 -21.88
CA THR A 384 23.00 28.88 -21.10
C THR A 384 24.36 29.37 -21.61
N LYS A 385 25.44 28.90 -20.98
CA LYS A 385 26.82 29.27 -21.30
C LYS A 385 27.19 28.89 -22.75
N TYR A 386 27.80 29.84 -23.45
CA TYR A 386 28.44 29.61 -24.75
C TYR A 386 29.81 28.91 -24.61
N PHE A 387 30.19 28.15 -25.63
CA PHE A 387 31.49 27.52 -25.74
C PHE A 387 32.50 28.45 -26.44
N ILE A 388 33.75 28.41 -25.99
CA ILE A 388 34.87 29.16 -26.58
C ILE A 388 35.82 28.14 -27.20
N LEU A 389 36.12 28.27 -28.49
CA LEU A 389 36.92 27.29 -29.24
C LEU A 389 38.33 27.08 -28.64
N ASN A 390 38.92 28.13 -28.07
CA ASN A 390 40.24 28.09 -27.43
C ASN A 390 40.31 27.15 -26.22
N ASP A 391 39.16 26.77 -25.62
CA ASP A 391 39.10 25.84 -24.49
C ASP A 391 39.40 24.39 -24.91
N PHE A 392 39.46 24.09 -26.23
CA PHE A 392 39.60 22.73 -26.77
C PHE A 392 40.94 22.46 -27.49
N ILE A 393 41.57 23.51 -28.03
CA ILE A 393 42.69 23.39 -28.97
C ILE A 393 44.05 23.64 -28.30
N ASN A 394 44.09 24.35 -27.17
CA ASN A 394 45.32 24.67 -26.43
C ASN A 394 45.61 23.66 -25.36
#